data_AF-A0A4R5UPA6-F1
#
_entry.id   AF-A0A4R5UPA6-F1
#
_cell.length_a   1.000
_cell.length_b   1.000
_cell.length_c   1.000
_cell.angle_alpha   90.00
_cell.angle_beta   90.00
_cell.angle_gamma   90.00
#
_symmetry.space_group_name_H-M   'P 1'
#
loop_
_entity.id
_entity.type
_entity.pdbx_description
1 polymer ?
#
loop_
_entity_poly.entity_id
_entity_poly.type
_entity_poly.pdbx_seq_one_letter_code
_entity_poly.pdbx_strand_id
1 'polypeptide(L)'
;MTHARDNFIAWLKNAHAMEEQAITMLTAQSRRIESYPDLKARLEAHLAETQGQAERLKGLLDRLSGGASTLKHVAAKLAATAQGVGGMLTSDEVVKGSMSSYAFEHMEIATYRVLIAAADELGETEAKAVFEDILQQEIAMADWLGSNLDDITRVFLMRDERDLQAKR
;
A
#
# COMPACT_ATOMS: atom_id res chain seq x y z
N MET A 1 -24.69 16.73 -6.85
CA MET A 1 -23.27 16.93 -7.22
C MET A 1 -22.36 17.14 -6.00
N THR A 2 -22.82 17.74 -4.90
CA THR A 2 -22.05 17.87 -3.63
C THR A 2 -21.65 16.51 -3.03
N HIS A 3 -22.58 15.56 -2.94
CA HIS A 3 -22.28 14.24 -2.37
C HIS A 3 -21.23 13.41 -3.13
N ALA A 4 -21.18 13.53 -4.46
CA ALA A 4 -20.17 12.83 -5.26
C ALA A 4 -18.76 13.37 -4.98
N ARG A 5 -18.62 14.70 -4.89
CA ARG A 5 -17.35 15.36 -4.52
C ARG A 5 -16.94 15.03 -3.08
N ASP A 6 -17.88 15.03 -2.14
CA ASP A 6 -17.62 14.67 -0.75
C ASP A 6 -17.13 13.23 -0.61
N ASN A 7 -17.78 12.29 -1.31
CA ASN A 7 -17.36 10.89 -1.38
C ASN A 7 -15.96 10.76 -1.97
N PHE A 8 -15.69 11.43 -3.10
CA PHE A 8 -14.38 11.42 -3.74
C PHE A 8 -13.26 11.91 -2.81
N ILE A 9 -13.47 13.04 -2.13
CA ILE A 9 -12.51 13.57 -1.15
C ILE A 9 -12.33 12.60 0.03
N ALA A 10 -13.42 11.97 0.51
CA ALA A 10 -13.33 10.98 1.58
C ALA A 10 -12.53 9.75 1.17
N TRP A 11 -12.74 9.24 -0.04
CA TRP A 11 -12.00 8.09 -0.58
C TRP A 11 -10.54 8.43 -0.83
N LEU A 12 -10.23 9.62 -1.35
CA LEU A 12 -8.85 10.08 -1.53
C LEU A 12 -8.11 10.19 -0.19
N LYS A 13 -8.77 10.64 0.87
CA LYS A 13 -8.20 10.65 2.23
C LYS A 13 -7.92 9.23 2.74
N ASN A 14 -8.81 8.29 2.46
CA ASN A 14 -8.62 6.89 2.83
C ASN A 14 -7.45 6.27 2.05
N ALA A 15 -7.30 6.58 0.76
CA ALA A 15 -6.16 6.12 -0.04
C ALA A 15 -4.84 6.70 0.50
N HIS A 16 -4.76 8.00 0.80
CA HIS A 16 -3.57 8.55 1.44
C HIS A 16 -3.26 7.85 2.78
N ALA A 17 -4.28 7.55 3.58
CA ALA A 17 -4.08 6.83 4.84
C ALA A 17 -3.61 5.39 4.63
N MET A 18 -4.09 4.72 3.58
CA MET A 18 -3.67 3.39 3.15
C MET A 18 -2.20 3.38 2.75
N GLU A 19 -1.74 4.36 1.96
CA GLU A 19 -0.33 4.51 1.59
C GLU A 19 0.60 4.70 2.80
N GLU A 20 0.23 5.56 3.74
CA GLU A 20 1.00 5.78 4.99
C GLU A 20 1.10 4.49 5.83
N GLN A 21 0.04 3.68 5.82
CA GLN A 21 0.05 2.37 6.45
C GLN A 21 0.97 1.39 5.69
N ALA A 22 0.91 1.38 4.36
CA ALA A 22 1.77 0.56 3.49
C ALA A 22 3.25 0.87 3.73
N ILE A 23 3.63 2.15 3.77
CA ILE A 23 4.99 2.62 4.09
C ILE A 23 5.47 2.05 5.42
N THR A 24 4.63 2.09 6.45
CA THR A 24 4.95 1.56 7.78
C THR A 24 5.18 0.05 7.73
N MET A 25 4.30 -0.68 7.04
CA MET A 25 4.40 -2.13 6.87
C MET A 25 5.63 -2.55 6.08
N LEU A 26 5.88 -1.93 4.93
CA LEU A 26 7.01 -2.18 4.04
C LEU A 26 8.34 -1.91 4.74
N THR A 27 8.44 -0.80 5.49
CA THR A 27 9.64 -0.47 6.29
C THR A 27 9.93 -1.53 7.35
N ALA A 28 8.89 -2.04 8.03
CA ALA A 28 9.06 -3.08 9.04
C ALA A 28 9.43 -4.43 8.40
N GLN A 29 8.85 -4.76 7.24
CA GLN A 29 9.11 -6.01 6.53
C GLN A 29 10.51 -6.04 5.93
N SER A 30 10.93 -5.00 5.21
CA SER A 30 12.26 -4.93 4.56
C SER A 30 13.42 -5.02 5.56
N ARG A 31 13.25 -4.46 6.76
CA ARG A 31 14.25 -4.56 7.84
C ARG A 31 14.41 -5.94 8.43
N ARG A 32 13.35 -6.76 8.41
CA ARG A 32 13.36 -8.11 8.99
C ARG A 32 13.81 -9.18 8.00
N ILE A 33 13.78 -8.89 6.70
CA ILE A 33 14.22 -9.82 5.67
C ILE A 33 15.75 -9.81 5.58
N GLU A 34 16.31 -10.99 5.74
CA GLU A 34 17.75 -11.28 5.70
C GLU A 34 18.06 -12.30 4.60
N SER A 35 17.27 -13.38 4.52
CA SER A 35 17.61 -14.54 3.67
C SER A 35 17.00 -14.53 2.27
N TYR A 36 16.26 -13.47 1.93
CA TYR A 36 15.51 -13.33 0.68
C TYR A 36 15.89 -12.01 -0.01
N PRO A 37 17.07 -11.93 -0.64
CA PRO A 37 17.61 -10.68 -1.17
C PRO A 37 16.73 -10.06 -2.26
N ASP A 38 16.15 -10.87 -3.14
CA ASP A 38 15.29 -10.37 -4.23
C ASP A 38 13.98 -9.80 -3.68
N LEU A 39 13.36 -10.49 -2.70
CA LEU A 39 12.18 -9.99 -1.99
C LEU A 39 12.49 -8.68 -1.26
N LYS A 40 13.63 -8.62 -0.57
CA LYS A 40 14.05 -7.39 0.12
C LYS A 40 14.22 -6.23 -0.85
N ALA A 41 14.96 -6.45 -1.95
CA ALA A 41 15.20 -5.43 -2.96
C ALA A 41 13.89 -4.93 -3.59
N ARG A 42 12.95 -5.84 -3.90
CA ARG A 42 11.64 -5.45 -4.43
C ARG A 42 10.82 -4.63 -3.42
N LEU A 43 10.80 -5.02 -2.14
CA LEU A 43 10.09 -4.29 -1.09
C LEU A 43 10.70 -2.91 -0.83
N GLU A 44 12.03 -2.77 -0.91
CA GLU A 44 12.70 -1.48 -0.78
C GLU A 44 12.41 -0.57 -1.98
N ALA A 45 12.39 -1.12 -3.20
CA ALA A 45 11.96 -0.39 -4.39
C ALA A 45 10.49 0.04 -4.26
N HIS A 46 9.63 -0.86 -3.82
CA HIS A 46 8.20 -0.57 -3.66
C HIS A 46 7.97 0.48 -2.57
N LEU A 47 8.68 0.42 -1.45
CA LEU A 47 8.63 1.46 -0.42
C LEU A 47 8.92 2.87 -0.97
N ALA A 48 9.87 3.00 -1.90
CA ALA A 48 10.15 4.27 -2.56
C ALA A 48 9.02 4.70 -3.52
N GLU A 49 8.40 3.75 -4.23
CA GLU A 49 7.20 3.98 -5.03
C GLU A 49 6.06 4.51 -4.14
N THR A 50 5.69 3.76 -3.10
CA THR A 50 4.64 4.08 -2.11
C THR A 50 4.85 5.44 -1.44
N GLN A 51 6.09 5.82 -1.12
CA GLN A 51 6.40 7.16 -0.60
C GLN A 51 6.06 8.26 -1.61
N GLY A 52 6.43 8.07 -2.89
CA GLY A 52 6.07 8.99 -3.96
C GLY A 52 4.56 9.06 -4.20
N GLN A 53 3.85 7.94 -4.06
CA GLN A 53 2.40 7.87 -4.16
C GLN A 53 1.73 8.69 -3.06
N ALA A 54 2.10 8.47 -1.80
CA ALA A 54 1.59 9.23 -0.65
C ALA A 54 1.77 10.75 -0.84
N GLU A 55 2.96 11.18 -1.30
CA GLU A 55 3.24 12.59 -1.59
C GLU A 55 2.32 13.16 -2.69
N ARG A 56 2.10 12.42 -3.79
CA ARG A 56 1.20 12.83 -4.87
C ARG A 56 -0.25 12.92 -4.39
N LEU A 57 -0.72 11.95 -3.60
CA LEU A 57 -2.07 11.97 -3.01
C LEU A 57 -2.25 13.16 -2.05
N LYS A 58 -1.23 13.48 -1.27
CA LYS A 58 -1.23 14.66 -0.38
C LYS A 58 -1.38 15.95 -1.17
N GLY A 59 -0.61 16.10 -2.26
CA GLY A 59 -0.73 17.25 -3.16
C GLY A 59 -2.14 17.39 -3.76
N LEU A 60 -2.75 16.27 -4.16
CA LEU A 60 -4.15 16.27 -4.62
C LEU A 60 -5.12 16.69 -3.51
N LEU A 61 -4.96 16.18 -2.29
CA LEU A 61 -5.81 16.54 -1.15
C LEU A 61 -5.74 18.03 -0.81
N ASP A 62 -4.54 18.59 -0.80
CA ASP A 62 -4.30 20.00 -0.51
C ASP A 62 -4.99 20.90 -1.56
N ARG A 63 -4.88 20.54 -2.85
CA ARG A 63 -5.55 21.23 -3.95
C ARG A 63 -7.08 21.12 -3.87
N LEU A 64 -7.59 19.92 -3.62
CA LEU A 64 -9.02 19.62 -3.73
C LEU A 64 -9.84 20.02 -2.49
N SER A 65 -9.20 20.10 -1.32
CA SER A 65 -9.86 20.39 -0.04
C SER A 65 -9.75 21.84 0.43
N GLY A 66 -9.07 22.72 -0.31
CA GLY A 66 -9.01 24.17 0.00
C GLY A 66 -8.10 24.56 1.17
N GLY A 67 -7.15 23.70 1.58
CA GLY A 67 -6.10 24.00 2.56
C GLY A 67 -6.56 24.11 4.03
N ALA A 68 -5.76 23.53 4.94
CA ALA A 68 -5.79 23.66 6.40
C ALA A 68 -6.87 22.92 7.23
N SER A 69 -8.16 22.90 6.87
CA SER A 69 -9.21 22.37 7.77
C SER A 69 -9.31 20.83 7.79
N THR A 70 -9.04 20.17 6.66
CA THR A 70 -9.21 18.72 6.48
C THR A 70 -8.03 17.88 6.99
N LEU A 71 -6.82 18.41 7.01
CA LEU A 71 -5.62 17.70 7.45
C LEU A 71 -5.71 17.28 8.93
N LYS A 72 -6.32 18.13 9.79
CA LYS A 72 -6.55 17.84 11.21
C LYS A 72 -7.47 16.63 11.43
N HIS A 73 -8.49 16.45 10.61
CA HIS A 73 -9.43 15.33 10.74
C HIS A 73 -8.84 14.00 10.21
N VAL A 74 -8.02 14.05 9.16
CA VAL A 74 -7.33 12.87 8.62
C VAL A 74 -6.27 12.37 9.60
N ALA A 75 -5.46 13.27 10.17
CA ALA A 75 -4.46 12.93 11.18
C ALA A 75 -5.09 12.28 12.43
N ALA A 76 -6.25 12.78 12.88
CA ALA A 76 -6.97 12.21 14.01
C ALA A 76 -7.53 10.80 13.74
N LYS A 77 -8.00 10.52 12.51
CA LYS A 77 -8.46 9.18 12.11
C LYS A 77 -7.30 8.19 11.94
N LEU A 78 -6.20 8.62 11.35
CA LEU A 78 -4.97 7.82 11.24
C LEU A 78 -4.46 7.35 12.62
N ALA A 79 -4.47 8.24 13.61
CA ALA A 79 -4.11 7.89 14.99
C ALA A 79 -5.06 6.85 15.61
N ALA A 80 -6.34 6.84 15.23
CA ALA A 80 -7.32 5.86 15.71
C ALA A 80 -7.20 4.50 15.00
N THR A 81 -6.89 4.49 13.70
CA THR A 81 -6.65 3.25 12.94
C THR A 81 -5.35 2.56 13.39
N ALA A 82 -4.32 3.33 13.76
CA ALA A 82 -3.09 2.79 14.34
C ALA A 82 -3.32 1.98 15.64
N GLN A 83 -4.42 2.21 16.37
CA GLN A 83 -4.81 1.39 17.53
C GLN A 83 -5.60 0.13 17.14
N GLY A 84 -6.18 0.05 15.94
CA GLY A 84 -7.02 -1.07 15.48
C GLY A 84 -6.29 -2.14 14.66
N VAL A 85 -5.08 -1.87 14.16
CA VAL A 85 -4.31 -2.75 13.25
C VAL A 85 -3.46 -3.80 13.99
N GLY A 86 -3.74 -4.06 15.27
CA GLY A 86 -3.02 -5.10 16.04
C GLY A 86 -3.32 -6.54 15.61
N GLY A 87 -4.35 -6.78 14.79
CA GLY A 87 -4.94 -8.11 14.61
C GLY A 87 -4.49 -8.94 13.40
N MET A 88 -3.95 -8.33 12.34
CA MET A 88 -3.62 -9.05 11.08
C MET A 88 -2.12 -9.28 10.86
N LEU A 89 -1.28 -8.79 11.77
CA LEU A 89 0.18 -8.79 11.62
C LEU A 89 0.82 -9.73 12.66
N THR A 90 0.67 -11.03 12.47
CA THR A 90 1.57 -11.98 13.13
C THR A 90 2.79 -12.19 12.24
N SER A 91 3.93 -11.74 12.78
CA SER A 91 5.22 -11.52 12.16
C SER A 91 6.02 -12.79 11.82
N ASP A 92 5.43 -13.97 11.83
CA ASP A 92 6.24 -15.16 12.13
C ASP A 92 6.77 -15.95 10.93
N GLU A 93 6.35 -15.69 9.69
CA GLU A 93 6.92 -16.35 8.51
C GLU A 93 6.94 -15.41 7.29
N VAL A 94 8.09 -15.30 6.62
CA VAL A 94 8.28 -14.56 5.35
C VAL A 94 7.19 -14.90 4.32
N VAL A 95 6.76 -16.16 4.26
CA VAL A 95 5.69 -16.64 3.40
C VAL A 95 4.36 -15.94 3.71
N LYS A 96 3.95 -15.91 4.99
CA LYS A 96 2.73 -15.21 5.42
C LYS A 96 2.83 -13.71 5.18
N GLY A 97 4.02 -13.14 5.38
CA GLY A 97 4.32 -11.76 5.02
C GLY A 97 4.05 -11.48 3.54
N SER A 98 4.64 -12.28 2.65
CA SER A 98 4.45 -12.14 1.20
C SER A 98 3.01 -12.39 0.75
N MET A 99 2.30 -13.34 1.37
CA MET A 99 0.87 -13.57 1.11
C MET A 99 0.03 -12.36 1.50
N SER A 100 0.27 -11.80 2.69
CA SER A 100 -0.44 -10.61 3.17
C SER A 100 -0.14 -9.39 2.30
N SER A 101 1.12 -9.19 1.90
CA SER A 101 1.49 -8.12 0.95
C SER A 101 0.73 -8.29 -0.36
N TYR A 102 0.74 -9.49 -0.97
CA TYR A 102 0.04 -9.75 -2.23
C TYR A 102 -1.46 -9.44 -2.15
N ALA A 103 -2.11 -9.82 -1.05
CA ALA A 103 -3.51 -9.49 -0.81
C ALA A 103 -3.75 -7.98 -0.64
N PHE A 104 -2.81 -7.28 0.01
CA PHE A 104 -2.85 -5.84 0.20
C PHE A 104 -2.76 -5.10 -1.15
N GLU A 105 -1.83 -5.49 -2.04
CA GLU A 105 -1.73 -4.90 -3.40
C GLU A 105 -3.08 -4.94 -4.15
N HIS A 106 -3.82 -6.05 -4.06
CA HIS A 106 -5.14 -6.16 -4.71
C HIS A 106 -6.19 -5.23 -4.09
N MET A 107 -6.08 -4.93 -2.80
CA MET A 107 -6.91 -3.91 -2.14
C MET A 107 -6.58 -2.52 -2.68
N GLU A 108 -5.30 -2.22 -2.92
CA GLU A 108 -4.86 -0.94 -3.48
C GLU A 108 -5.29 -0.80 -4.94
N ILE A 109 -5.10 -1.84 -5.76
CA ILE A 109 -5.62 -1.92 -7.14
C ILE A 109 -7.12 -1.65 -7.19
N ALA A 110 -7.90 -2.26 -6.30
CA ALA A 110 -9.35 -2.02 -6.23
C ALA A 110 -9.66 -0.57 -5.83
N THR A 111 -8.94 -0.03 -4.86
CA THR A 111 -9.08 1.36 -4.39
C THR A 111 -8.81 2.35 -5.52
N TYR A 112 -7.72 2.18 -6.27
CA TYR A 112 -7.38 3.07 -7.38
C TYR A 112 -8.35 2.96 -8.55
N ARG A 113 -8.89 1.77 -8.86
CA ARG A 113 -9.96 1.63 -9.85
C ARG A 113 -11.22 2.42 -9.46
N VAL A 114 -11.60 2.40 -8.18
CA VAL A 114 -12.73 3.20 -7.68
C VAL A 114 -12.45 4.70 -7.78
N LEU A 115 -11.24 5.13 -7.41
CA LEU A 115 -10.85 6.55 -7.49
C LEU A 115 -10.75 7.07 -8.93
N ILE A 116 -10.28 6.25 -9.87
CA ILE A 116 -10.24 6.57 -11.30
C ILE A 116 -11.66 6.81 -11.82
N ALA A 117 -12.60 5.92 -11.51
CA ALA A 117 -13.99 6.08 -11.91
C ALA A 117 -14.64 7.34 -11.31
N ALA A 118 -14.36 7.61 -10.02
CA ALA A 118 -14.87 8.80 -9.35
C ALA A 118 -14.27 10.11 -9.94
N ALA A 119 -12.98 10.11 -10.26
CA ALA A 119 -12.31 11.24 -10.88
C ALA A 119 -12.83 11.51 -12.29
N ASP A 120 -13.10 10.46 -13.06
CA ASP A 120 -13.69 10.56 -14.40
C ASP A 120 -15.09 11.19 -14.36
N GLU A 121 -15.96 10.71 -13.47
CA GLU A 121 -17.32 11.24 -13.27
C GLU A 121 -17.31 12.73 -12.84
N LEU A 122 -16.31 13.14 -12.07
CA LEU A 122 -16.17 14.52 -11.59
C LEU A 122 -15.37 15.44 -12.53
N GLY A 123 -14.82 14.91 -13.63
CA GLY A 123 -13.95 15.65 -14.54
C GLY A 123 -12.59 16.05 -13.94
N GLU A 124 -12.12 15.38 -12.90
CA GLU A 124 -10.83 15.63 -12.24
C GLU A 124 -9.68 14.93 -12.99
N THR A 125 -9.39 15.40 -14.21
CA THR A 125 -8.45 14.74 -15.15
C THR A 125 -7.03 14.59 -14.60
N GLU A 126 -6.53 15.58 -13.86
CA GLU A 126 -5.21 15.51 -13.24
C GLU A 126 -5.14 14.44 -12.14
N ALA A 127 -6.19 14.32 -11.33
CA ALA A 127 -6.26 13.31 -10.28
C ALA A 127 -6.35 11.91 -10.90
N LYS A 128 -7.17 11.76 -11.96
CA LYS A 128 -7.30 10.50 -12.71
C LYS A 128 -5.95 10.01 -13.22
N ALA A 129 -5.16 10.87 -13.86
CA ALA A 129 -3.83 10.51 -14.38
C ALA A 129 -2.89 10.05 -13.27
N VAL A 130 -2.90 10.72 -12.10
CA VAL A 130 -2.14 10.27 -10.93
C VAL A 130 -2.59 8.88 -10.48
N PHE A 131 -3.89 8.63 -10.36
CA PHE A 131 -4.38 7.31 -9.94
C PHE A 131 -4.08 6.20 -10.94
N GLU A 132 -4.08 6.50 -12.24
CA GLU A 132 -3.70 5.56 -13.30
C GLU A 132 -2.22 5.19 -13.22
N ASP A 133 -1.33 6.16 -12.97
CA ASP A 133 0.09 5.90 -12.74
C ASP A 133 0.30 4.99 -11.53
N ILE A 134 -0.35 5.30 -10.40
CA ILE A 134 -0.21 4.51 -9.16
C ILE A 134 -0.76 3.09 -9.38
N LEU A 135 -1.92 2.96 -10.02
CA LEU A 135 -2.50 1.66 -10.35
C LEU A 135 -1.53 0.75 -11.11
N GLN A 136 -0.72 1.29 -12.02
CA GLN A 136 0.28 0.47 -12.74
C GLN A 136 1.41 -0.01 -11.82
N GLN A 137 1.81 0.80 -10.83
CA GLN A 137 2.82 0.43 -9.85
C GLN A 137 2.31 -0.71 -8.95
N GLU A 138 1.06 -0.61 -8.47
CA GLU A 138 0.45 -1.65 -7.63
C GLU A 138 0.22 -2.96 -8.40
N ILE A 139 -0.20 -2.88 -9.67
CA ILE A 139 -0.29 -4.07 -10.53
C ILE A 139 1.08 -4.72 -10.69
N ALA A 140 2.14 -3.93 -10.94
CA ALA A 140 3.49 -4.46 -11.09
C ALA A 140 4.01 -5.10 -9.80
N MET A 141 3.64 -4.59 -8.63
CA MET A 141 3.98 -5.20 -7.34
C MET A 141 3.20 -6.50 -7.10
N ALA A 142 1.89 -6.49 -7.33
CA ALA A 142 1.06 -7.68 -7.25
C ALA A 142 1.57 -8.79 -8.17
N ASP A 143 1.83 -8.48 -9.44
CA ASP A 143 2.32 -9.46 -10.43
C ASP A 143 3.68 -10.03 -10.03
N TRP A 144 4.58 -9.18 -9.52
CA TRP A 144 5.88 -9.63 -9.03
C TRP A 144 5.72 -10.56 -7.83
N LEU A 145 4.95 -10.19 -6.81
CA LEU A 145 4.71 -11.03 -5.64
C LEU A 145 4.06 -12.35 -6.05
N GLY A 146 3.00 -12.30 -6.86
CA GLY A 146 2.29 -13.48 -7.35
C GLY A 146 3.20 -14.46 -8.09
N SER A 147 4.14 -13.94 -8.90
CA SER A 147 5.13 -14.75 -9.63
C SER A 147 6.22 -15.34 -8.73
N ASN A 148 6.49 -14.75 -7.57
CA ASN A 148 7.58 -15.15 -6.67
C ASN A 148 7.12 -15.91 -5.41
N LEU A 149 5.81 -16.01 -5.16
CA LEU A 149 5.27 -16.72 -3.98
C LEU A 149 5.69 -18.19 -3.93
N ASP A 150 5.74 -18.90 -5.07
CA ASP A 150 6.19 -20.30 -5.13
C ASP A 150 7.65 -20.43 -4.69
N ASP A 151 8.54 -19.63 -5.28
CA ASP A 151 9.97 -19.65 -4.95
C ASP A 151 10.25 -19.26 -3.50
N ILE A 152 9.61 -18.20 -2.99
CA ILE A 152 9.70 -17.78 -1.59
C ILE A 152 9.29 -18.93 -0.66
N THR A 153 8.20 -19.63 -0.98
CA THR A 153 7.71 -20.76 -0.19
C THR A 153 8.68 -21.92 -0.22
N ARG A 154 9.22 -22.29 -1.39
CA ARG A 154 10.20 -23.38 -1.52
C ARG A 154 11.49 -23.09 -0.77
N VAL A 155 12.02 -21.86 -0.89
CA VAL A 155 13.22 -21.43 -0.17
C VAL A 155 12.98 -21.49 1.34
N PHE A 156 11.82 -21.04 1.81
CA PHE A 156 11.45 -21.14 3.22
C PHE A 156 11.49 -22.59 3.72
N LEU A 157 10.77 -23.49 3.05
CA LEU A 157 10.71 -24.92 3.44
C LEU A 157 12.10 -25.57 3.44
N MET A 158 12.91 -25.32 2.41
CA MET A 158 14.28 -25.85 2.33
C MET A 158 15.17 -25.37 3.50
N ARG A 159 14.99 -24.12 3.95
CA ARG A 159 15.77 -23.56 5.06
C ARG A 159 15.30 -24.08 6.41
N ASP A 160 13.99 -24.22 6.59
CA ASP A 160 13.37 -24.75 7.81
C ASP A 160 13.79 -26.21 8.05
N GLU A 161 13.78 -27.05 7.00
CA GLU A 161 14.25 -28.44 7.06
C GLU A 161 15.72 -28.60 7.46
N ARG A 162 16.52 -27.52 7.39
CA ARG A 162 17.97 -27.53 7.64
C ARG A 162 18.35 -26.78 8.94
N ASP A 163 17.38 -26.43 9.79
CA ASP A 163 17.57 -25.58 10.98
C ASP A 163 18.29 -24.23 10.67
N LEU A 164 18.14 -23.74 9.44
CA LEU A 164 18.66 -22.44 9.03
C LEU A 164 17.64 -21.34 9.36
N GLN A 165 18.07 -20.08 9.46
CA GLN A 165 17.15 -18.96 9.68
C GLN A 165 16.18 -18.79 8.50
N ALA A 166 15.04 -19.47 8.52
CA ALA A 166 14.04 -19.49 7.46
C ALA A 166 13.03 -18.34 7.57
N LYS A 167 12.74 -17.91 8.80
CA LYS A 167 11.71 -16.90 9.14
C LYS A 167 12.10 -15.46 8.82
N ARG A 168 13.37 -15.20 8.46
CA ARG A 168 13.94 -13.87 8.22
C ARG A 168 14.75 -13.89 6.94
#